data_AF-V5F2N7-F1
#
_entry.id   AF-V5F2N7-F1
#
_cell.length_a   1.000
_cell.length_b   1.000
_cell.length_c   1.000
_cell.angle_alpha   90.00
_cell.angle_beta   90.00
_cell.angle_gamma   90.00
#
_symmetry.space_group_name_H-M   'P 1'
#
loop_
_entity.id
_entity.type
_entity.pdbx_description
1 polymer ?
#
loop_
_entity_poly.entity_id
_entity_poly.type
_entity_poly.pdbx_seq_one_letter_code
_entity_poly.pdbx_strand_id
1 'polypeptide(L)'
;MNKFRYFALISIIATTTACDVERKVDFESFSLSPNEIKANDIHGFIITNTNNPLVIPQTFNQIQQISSELLNSDWLSSPYYASDISKLLLLLKETQLTDAQPFINELEQAKRTYRKNLLRINAYAQTLQRAIDKTSLRYNNEIIEHKRKITLLTHSNDYYLNKIAVLEKQIQVQQQKFFDTRNDFYDHLNKVVKDPVTAFNINDNLNFELKEKKTPKCEHFWGDYELLNIKDAKYCTYINLDSLVRYITPNNKEQVINIIQTEAVKVWQEMTYLNGFYDTKTNKHYFVNNLRSQLIQAQNNYADKQTLCRRKCPSLLALEQQLVKLKEDKLNLIDKALVDENNKINIHSVAFSQLLKKAFTSENLGLSDPLTGFATLYRDPQIVSAFTTEYAHKIIDTYPKEYTISVSQNGNYIKPKIKDREYSLYFSVEPSCSIIYQPTETKSLPKVITSKTNHVQTKDCGLEKVIEHNLKQKWFKYV
;
A
#
# COMPACT_ATOMS: atom_id res chain seq x y z
N MET A 1 56.48 -52.41 -53.60
CA MET A 1 56.13 -51.04 -53.13
C MET A 1 55.03 -51.05 -52.05
N ASN A 2 55.12 -51.92 -51.02
CA ASN A 2 54.05 -52.06 -49.99
C ASN A 2 54.54 -52.11 -48.53
N LYS A 3 55.85 -52.18 -48.24
CA LYS A 3 56.35 -52.22 -46.85
C LYS A 3 56.49 -50.82 -46.19
N PHE A 4 56.75 -49.78 -46.98
CA PHE A 4 56.87 -48.40 -46.47
C PHE A 4 55.54 -47.75 -46.08
N ARG A 5 54.42 -48.12 -46.73
CA ARG A 5 53.08 -47.62 -46.35
C ARG A 5 52.60 -48.19 -45.01
N TYR A 6 52.93 -49.45 -44.70
CA TYR A 6 52.63 -50.04 -43.39
C TYR A 6 53.47 -49.42 -42.26
N PHE A 7 54.75 -49.12 -42.50
CA PHE A 7 55.58 -48.42 -41.52
C PHE A 7 55.07 -47.00 -41.24
N ALA A 8 54.71 -46.24 -42.28
CA ALA A 8 54.12 -44.92 -42.13
C ALA A 8 52.78 -44.96 -41.37
N LEU A 9 51.92 -45.95 -41.63
CA LEU A 9 50.65 -46.12 -40.92
C LEU A 9 50.86 -46.48 -39.44
N ILE A 10 51.81 -47.37 -39.13
CA ILE A 10 52.13 -47.76 -37.75
C ILE A 10 52.76 -46.60 -36.98
N SER A 11 53.64 -45.80 -37.60
CA SER A 11 54.15 -44.58 -36.97
C SER A 11 53.08 -43.50 -36.79
N ILE A 12 52.12 -43.38 -37.72
CA ILE A 12 51.00 -42.44 -37.56
C ILE A 12 50.07 -42.91 -36.44
N ILE A 13 49.77 -44.21 -36.33
CA ILE A 13 48.96 -44.77 -35.22
C ILE A 13 49.69 -44.65 -33.88
N ALA A 14 51.02 -44.82 -33.84
CA ALA A 14 51.82 -44.64 -32.61
C ALA A 14 51.98 -43.16 -32.19
N THR A 15 51.90 -42.22 -33.13
CA THR A 15 51.97 -40.77 -32.84
C THR A 15 50.61 -40.12 -32.56
N THR A 16 49.49 -40.75 -32.94
CA THR A 16 48.13 -40.26 -32.60
C THR A 16 47.61 -40.79 -31.27
N THR A 17 48.23 -41.84 -30.70
CA THR A 17 48.09 -42.18 -29.28
C THR A 17 49.11 -41.39 -28.48
N ALA A 18 48.80 -40.15 -28.10
CA ALA A 18 49.54 -39.49 -27.02
C ALA A 18 49.49 -40.43 -25.80
N CYS A 19 50.60 -41.12 -25.50
CA CYS A 19 50.67 -42.09 -24.41
C CYS A 19 50.16 -41.44 -23.13
N ASP A 20 49.07 -41.98 -22.59
CA ASP A 20 48.53 -41.54 -21.32
C ASP A 20 49.62 -41.78 -20.25
N VAL A 21 50.01 -40.70 -19.56
CA VAL A 21 51.08 -40.75 -18.57
C VAL A 21 50.50 -41.26 -17.26
N GLU A 22 50.79 -42.50 -16.91
CA GLU A 22 50.45 -43.08 -15.62
C GLU A 22 51.28 -42.43 -14.49
N ARG A 23 50.62 -42.11 -13.39
CA ARG A 23 51.20 -41.56 -12.17
C ARG A 23 50.66 -42.34 -10.97
N LYS A 24 51.35 -42.22 -9.83
CA LYS A 24 50.98 -42.94 -8.61
C LYS A 24 50.92 -42.00 -7.41
N VAL A 25 49.90 -42.14 -6.57
CA VAL A 25 49.86 -41.61 -5.21
C VAL A 25 50.28 -42.73 -4.25
N ASP A 26 51.32 -42.49 -3.47
CA ASP A 26 51.81 -43.44 -2.48
C ASP A 26 51.04 -43.26 -1.16
N PHE A 27 49.88 -43.91 -1.06
CA PHE A 27 48.99 -43.79 0.11
C PHE A 27 49.67 -44.19 1.43
N GLU A 28 50.61 -45.14 1.42
CA GLU A 28 51.35 -45.54 2.62
C GLU A 28 52.18 -44.39 3.19
N SER A 29 52.76 -43.55 2.33
CA SER A 29 53.50 -42.36 2.75
C SER A 29 52.64 -41.32 3.47
N PHE A 30 51.31 -41.41 3.33
CA PHE A 30 50.31 -40.57 4.00
C PHE A 30 49.69 -41.26 5.22
N SER A 31 50.30 -42.33 5.72
CA SER A 31 49.83 -43.12 6.87
C SER A 31 48.47 -43.79 6.65
N LEU A 32 48.05 -44.01 5.40
CA LEU A 32 46.84 -44.77 5.08
C LEU A 32 47.17 -46.26 5.03
N SER A 33 46.48 -47.06 5.83
CA SER A 33 46.68 -48.50 5.86
C SER A 33 46.03 -49.19 4.65
N PRO A 34 46.57 -50.33 4.17
CA PRO A 34 45.98 -51.08 3.07
C PRO A 34 44.53 -51.53 3.30
N ASN A 35 44.14 -51.72 4.57
CA ASN A 35 42.77 -52.10 4.93
C ASN A 35 41.79 -50.93 4.82
N GLU A 36 42.20 -49.72 5.20
CA GLU A 36 41.39 -48.50 5.02
C GLU A 36 41.17 -48.20 3.54
N ILE A 37 42.21 -48.36 2.72
CA ILE A 37 42.15 -48.11 1.28
C ILE A 37 41.23 -49.12 0.56
N LYS A 38 41.22 -50.39 0.99
CA LYS A 38 40.34 -51.42 0.40
C LYS A 38 38.89 -51.29 0.83
N ALA A 39 38.65 -50.74 2.02
CA ALA A 39 37.31 -50.57 2.57
C ALA A 39 36.58 -49.35 2.02
N ASN A 40 37.31 -48.40 1.42
CA ASN A 40 36.81 -47.09 1.03
C ASN A 40 36.95 -46.87 -0.49
N ASP A 41 36.03 -46.08 -1.05
CA ASP A 41 36.13 -45.63 -2.43
C ASP A 41 37.16 -44.49 -2.55
N ILE A 42 38.00 -44.57 -3.58
CA ILE A 42 39.01 -43.56 -3.88
C ILE A 42 38.53 -42.75 -5.08
N HIS A 43 38.29 -41.47 -4.84
CA HIS A 43 37.85 -40.55 -5.86
C HIS A 43 38.93 -39.51 -6.14
N GLY A 44 39.29 -39.34 -7.41
CA GLY A 44 40.13 -38.24 -7.86
C GLY A 44 39.28 -37.10 -8.41
N PHE A 45 39.58 -35.88 -7.99
CA PHE A 45 38.97 -34.65 -8.50
C PHE A 45 40.04 -33.69 -8.97
N ILE A 46 39.71 -32.93 -10.00
CA ILE A 46 40.51 -31.84 -10.54
C ILE A 46 39.85 -30.55 -10.08
N ILE A 47 40.55 -29.76 -9.29
CA ILE A 47 40.09 -28.46 -8.80
C ILE A 47 40.78 -27.38 -9.61
N THR A 48 40.00 -26.50 -10.23
CA THR A 48 40.49 -25.32 -10.96
C THR A 48 39.90 -24.05 -10.36
N ASN A 49 40.35 -22.88 -10.83
CA ASN A 49 39.78 -21.61 -10.39
C ASN A 49 38.30 -21.46 -10.77
N THR A 50 37.85 -22.10 -11.86
CA THR A 50 36.45 -22.04 -12.32
C THR A 50 35.59 -23.18 -11.80
N ASN A 51 36.19 -24.34 -11.50
CA ASN A 51 35.49 -25.51 -10.98
C ASN A 51 36.16 -25.93 -9.67
N ASN A 52 35.59 -25.46 -8.56
CA ASN A 52 36.10 -25.75 -7.22
C ASN A 52 34.97 -26.21 -6.29
N PRO A 53 34.90 -27.50 -5.95
CA PRO A 53 33.84 -28.04 -5.11
C PRO A 53 33.95 -27.58 -3.64
N LEU A 54 35.09 -27.01 -3.25
CA LEU A 54 35.31 -26.48 -1.90
C LEU A 54 34.72 -25.07 -1.70
N VAL A 55 34.38 -24.38 -2.80
CA VAL A 55 33.77 -23.05 -2.75
C VAL A 55 32.28 -23.18 -2.49
N ILE A 56 31.79 -22.41 -1.52
CA ILE A 56 30.37 -22.40 -1.15
C ILE A 56 29.53 -21.85 -2.31
N PRO A 57 28.55 -22.61 -2.82
CA PRO A 57 27.72 -22.17 -3.93
C PRO A 57 26.95 -20.88 -3.61
N GLN A 58 26.75 -20.04 -4.62
CA GLN A 58 26.06 -18.77 -4.45
C GLN A 58 24.63 -18.92 -3.94
N THR A 59 23.92 -19.97 -4.37
CA THR A 59 22.58 -20.31 -3.87
C THR A 59 22.60 -20.53 -2.36
N PHE A 60 23.57 -21.26 -1.82
CA PHE A 60 23.70 -21.49 -0.38
C PHE A 60 24.01 -20.17 0.37
N ASN A 61 24.88 -19.33 -0.18
CA ASN A 61 25.15 -18.00 0.37
C ASN A 61 23.87 -17.16 0.48
N GLN A 62 23.03 -17.18 -0.57
CA GLN A 62 21.76 -16.44 -0.59
C GLN A 62 20.76 -17.01 0.41
N ILE A 63 20.63 -18.34 0.50
CA ILE A 63 19.76 -19.00 1.50
C ILE A 63 20.15 -18.55 2.91
N GLN A 64 21.44 -18.64 3.25
CA GLN A 64 21.95 -18.25 4.57
C GLN A 64 21.71 -16.77 4.87
N GLN A 65 22.03 -15.89 3.90
CA GLN A 65 21.86 -14.45 4.05
C GLN A 65 20.40 -14.07 4.30
N ILE A 66 19.49 -14.51 3.42
CA ILE A 66 18.06 -14.17 3.51
C ILE A 66 17.44 -14.76 4.78
N SER A 67 17.82 -15.98 5.15
CA SER A 67 17.37 -16.59 6.41
C SER A 67 17.78 -15.73 7.61
N SER A 68 19.03 -15.27 7.64
CA SER A 68 19.54 -14.43 8.72
C SER A 68 18.88 -13.05 8.76
N GLU A 69 18.65 -12.41 7.60
CA GLU A 69 17.94 -11.13 7.49
C GLU A 69 16.49 -11.25 7.98
N LEU A 70 15.77 -12.30 7.54
CA LEU A 70 14.40 -12.58 7.96
C LEU A 70 14.28 -12.75 9.47
N LEU A 71 15.14 -13.59 10.07
CA LEU A 71 15.12 -13.89 11.50
C LEU A 71 15.46 -12.69 12.40
N ASN A 72 16.14 -11.69 11.86
CA ASN A 72 16.51 -10.47 12.57
C ASN A 72 15.59 -9.27 12.23
N SER A 73 14.61 -9.46 11.35
CA SER A 73 13.69 -8.41 10.93
C SER A 73 12.41 -8.40 11.76
N ASP A 74 11.84 -7.22 11.99
CA ASP A 74 10.50 -7.11 12.56
C ASP A 74 9.47 -7.38 11.45
N TRP A 75 8.70 -8.46 11.61
CA TRP A 75 7.86 -9.00 10.56
C TRP A 75 6.75 -8.06 10.09
N LEU A 76 6.35 -7.09 10.90
CA LEU A 76 5.28 -6.14 10.57
C LEU A 76 5.82 -4.88 9.88
N SER A 77 6.95 -4.37 10.36
CA SER A 77 7.56 -3.14 9.83
C SER A 77 8.49 -3.37 8.64
N SER A 78 8.99 -4.59 8.43
CA SER A 78 9.82 -4.92 7.27
C SER A 78 9.00 -4.92 5.97
N PRO A 79 9.33 -4.06 4.97
CA PRO A 79 8.61 -3.99 3.71
C PRO A 79 8.84 -5.21 2.81
N TYR A 80 9.93 -5.94 3.03
CA TYR A 80 10.32 -7.09 2.20
C TYR A 80 9.96 -8.44 2.80
N TYR A 81 9.40 -8.47 4.01
CA TYR A 81 9.18 -9.71 4.77
C TYR A 81 8.51 -10.85 3.98
N ALA A 82 7.39 -10.57 3.32
CA ALA A 82 6.68 -11.56 2.51
C ALA A 82 7.43 -11.96 1.22
N SER A 83 8.18 -11.02 0.64
CA SER A 83 9.03 -11.26 -0.52
C SER A 83 10.20 -12.16 -0.15
N ASP A 84 10.85 -11.89 0.98
CA ASP A 84 12.01 -12.64 1.47
C ASP A 84 11.64 -14.07 1.84
N ILE A 85 10.48 -14.30 2.49
CA ILE A 85 9.94 -15.66 2.68
C ILE A 85 9.74 -16.37 1.34
N SER A 86 9.18 -15.68 0.35
CA SER A 86 8.92 -16.28 -0.97
C SER A 86 10.20 -16.56 -1.75
N LYS A 87 11.20 -15.69 -1.65
CA LYS A 87 12.53 -15.86 -2.25
C LYS A 87 13.29 -17.02 -1.61
N LEU A 88 13.25 -17.12 -0.28
CA LEU A 88 13.88 -18.21 0.45
C LEU A 88 13.23 -19.56 0.12
N LEU A 89 11.89 -19.61 0.03
CA LEU A 89 11.16 -20.78 -0.45
C LEU A 89 11.61 -21.22 -1.84
N LEU A 90 11.77 -20.27 -2.77
CA LEU A 90 12.23 -20.57 -4.13
C LEU A 90 13.64 -21.15 -4.11
N LEU A 91 14.59 -20.48 -3.43
CA LEU A 91 15.98 -20.93 -3.35
C LEU A 91 16.11 -22.32 -2.75
N LEU A 92 15.36 -22.62 -1.67
CA LEU A 92 15.34 -23.95 -1.06
C LEU A 92 14.76 -25.00 -2.01
N LYS A 93 13.68 -24.70 -2.73
CA LYS A 93 13.10 -25.62 -3.73
C LYS A 93 14.06 -25.87 -4.90
N GLU A 94 14.78 -24.86 -5.35
CA GLU A 94 15.80 -24.95 -6.42
C GLU A 94 17.00 -25.81 -6.00
N THR A 95 17.25 -25.99 -4.70
CA THR A 95 18.25 -26.97 -4.25
C THR A 95 17.87 -28.40 -4.60
N GLN A 96 16.58 -28.73 -4.80
CA GLN A 96 16.10 -30.10 -5.07
C GLN A 96 16.58 -31.12 -4.02
N LEU A 97 16.86 -30.68 -2.79
CA LEU A 97 17.29 -31.51 -1.67
C LEU A 97 16.08 -31.95 -0.85
N THR A 98 16.07 -33.20 -0.41
CA THR A 98 14.99 -33.77 0.42
C THR A 98 14.99 -33.13 1.81
N ASP A 99 16.18 -32.92 2.38
CA ASP A 99 16.40 -32.32 3.69
C ASP A 99 16.16 -30.79 3.70
N ALA A 100 15.89 -30.19 2.54
CA ALA A 100 15.34 -28.83 2.48
C ALA A 100 13.83 -28.77 2.82
N GLN A 101 13.11 -29.90 2.75
CA GLN A 101 11.66 -29.94 2.89
C GLN A 101 11.13 -29.46 4.26
N PRO A 102 11.76 -29.78 5.41
CA PRO A 102 11.34 -29.23 6.70
C PRO A 102 11.34 -27.70 6.73
N PHE A 103 12.40 -27.07 6.20
CA PHE A 103 12.49 -25.62 6.08
C PHE A 103 11.42 -25.04 5.16
N ILE A 104 11.17 -25.71 4.02
CA ILE A 104 10.13 -25.30 3.06
C ILE A 104 8.75 -25.32 3.73
N ASN A 105 8.41 -26.40 4.44
CA ASN A 105 7.13 -26.55 5.12
C ASN A 105 6.91 -25.44 6.16
N GLU A 106 7.92 -25.16 6.99
CA GLU A 106 7.83 -24.10 7.99
C GLU A 106 7.73 -22.70 7.37
N LEU A 107 8.41 -22.44 6.25
CA LEU A 107 8.27 -21.17 5.54
C LEU A 107 6.90 -21.01 4.86
N GLU A 108 6.32 -22.09 4.35
CA GLU A 108 4.94 -22.07 3.84
C GLU A 108 3.94 -21.79 4.96
N GLN A 109 4.16 -22.38 6.15
CA GLN A 109 3.35 -22.10 7.32
C GLN A 109 3.55 -20.66 7.82
N ALA A 110 4.79 -20.16 7.84
CA ALA A 110 5.10 -18.77 8.17
C ALA A 110 4.35 -17.80 7.26
N LYS A 111 4.34 -18.07 5.94
CA LYS A 111 3.59 -17.27 4.96
C LYS A 111 2.09 -17.24 5.24
N ARG A 112 1.50 -18.38 5.65
CA ARG A 112 0.08 -18.46 6.04
C ARG A 112 -0.21 -17.68 7.33
N THR A 113 0.62 -17.86 8.35
CA THR A 113 0.52 -17.15 9.64
C THR A 113 0.64 -15.64 9.45
N TYR A 114 1.62 -15.19 8.66
CA TYR A 114 1.80 -13.78 8.33
C TYR A 114 0.54 -13.17 7.70
N ARG A 115 -0.06 -13.83 6.70
CA ARG A 115 -1.32 -13.37 6.09
C ARG A 115 -2.47 -13.28 7.09
N LYS A 116 -2.63 -14.29 7.94
CA LYS A 116 -3.66 -14.32 8.98
C LYS A 116 -3.47 -13.19 10.00
N ASN A 117 -2.23 -12.93 10.39
CA ASN A 117 -1.88 -11.84 11.28
C ASN A 117 -2.20 -10.48 10.67
N LEU A 118 -1.84 -10.24 9.40
CA LEU A 118 -2.15 -8.99 8.70
C LEU A 118 -3.66 -8.71 8.68
N LEU A 119 -4.50 -9.73 8.44
CA LEU A 119 -5.96 -9.54 8.49
C LEU A 119 -6.44 -9.07 9.87
N ARG A 120 -5.94 -9.67 10.94
CA ARG A 120 -6.30 -9.30 12.32
C ARG A 120 -5.79 -7.92 12.69
N ILE A 121 -4.56 -7.59 12.29
CA ILE A 121 -3.97 -6.27 12.48
C ILE A 121 -4.78 -5.20 11.75
N ASN A 122 -5.17 -5.46 10.51
CA ASN A 122 -6.00 -4.54 9.75
C ASN A 122 -7.37 -4.32 10.41
N ALA A 123 -8.00 -5.37 10.93
CA ALA A 123 -9.26 -5.23 11.67
C ALA A 123 -9.09 -4.41 12.96
N TYR A 124 -7.98 -4.61 13.67
CA TYR A 124 -7.65 -3.81 14.85
C TYR A 124 -7.37 -2.34 14.50
N ALA A 125 -6.56 -2.08 13.47
CA ALA A 125 -6.27 -0.73 12.97
C ALA A 125 -7.55 0.00 12.54
N GLN A 126 -8.49 -0.69 11.88
CA GLN A 126 -9.80 -0.13 11.55
C GLN A 126 -10.63 0.23 12.81
N THR A 127 -10.55 -0.58 13.86
CA THR A 127 -11.23 -0.30 15.13
C THR A 127 -10.64 0.94 15.80
N LEU A 128 -9.31 1.06 15.85
CA LEU A 128 -8.63 2.27 16.33
C LEU A 128 -9.00 3.50 15.50
N GLN A 129 -9.02 3.37 14.18
CA GLN A 129 -9.41 4.47 13.28
C GLN A 129 -10.84 4.93 13.58
N ARG A 130 -11.80 4.02 13.75
CA ARG A 130 -13.19 4.37 14.10
C ARG A 130 -13.29 5.09 15.45
N ALA A 131 -12.50 4.68 16.43
CA ALA A 131 -12.45 5.34 17.74
C ALA A 131 -11.92 6.78 17.63
N ILE A 132 -10.86 6.98 16.84
CA ILE A 132 -10.31 8.29 16.51
C ILE A 132 -11.35 9.15 15.78
N ASP A 133 -11.96 8.62 14.72
CA ASP A 133 -12.93 9.34 13.89
C ASP A 133 -14.15 9.76 14.72
N LYS A 134 -14.66 8.87 15.59
CA LYS A 134 -15.75 9.18 16.53
C LYS A 134 -15.37 10.30 17.49
N THR A 135 -14.16 10.27 18.02
CA THR A 135 -13.68 11.29 18.97
C THR A 135 -13.46 12.63 18.27
N SER A 136 -12.92 12.62 17.04
CA SER A 136 -12.77 13.81 16.20
C SER A 136 -14.12 14.44 15.87
N LEU A 137 -15.13 13.63 15.54
CA LEU A 137 -16.50 14.10 15.32
C LEU A 137 -17.09 14.76 16.57
N ARG A 138 -16.88 14.16 17.76
CA ARG A 138 -17.29 14.78 19.03
C ARG A 138 -16.67 16.16 19.21
N TYR A 139 -15.35 16.28 19.04
CA TYR A 139 -14.65 17.57 19.13
C TYR A 139 -15.18 18.59 18.11
N ASN A 140 -15.46 18.17 16.87
CA ASN A 140 -16.05 19.06 15.86
C ASN A 140 -17.40 19.62 16.32
N ASN A 141 -18.27 18.76 16.85
CA ASN A 141 -19.58 19.17 17.33
C ASN A 141 -19.47 20.13 18.51
N GLU A 142 -18.61 19.81 19.49
CA GLU A 142 -18.36 20.69 20.65
C GLU A 142 -17.78 22.04 20.22
N ILE A 143 -16.84 22.06 19.26
CA ILE A 143 -16.26 23.29 18.71
C ILE A 143 -17.34 24.14 18.02
N ILE A 144 -18.22 23.53 17.22
CA ILE A 144 -19.32 24.24 16.54
C ILE A 144 -20.29 24.82 17.57
N GLU A 145 -20.64 24.06 18.59
CA GLU A 145 -21.53 24.48 19.67
C GLU A 145 -20.94 25.68 20.43
N HIS A 146 -19.65 25.61 20.81
CA HIS A 146 -18.97 26.72 21.51
C HIS A 146 -18.86 27.96 20.62
N LYS A 147 -18.53 27.81 19.33
CA LYS A 147 -18.54 28.93 18.38
C LYS A 147 -19.93 29.59 18.31
N ARG A 148 -21.01 28.80 18.24
CA ARG A 148 -22.39 29.34 18.23
C ARG A 148 -22.67 30.11 19.52
N LYS A 149 -22.33 29.55 20.69
CA LYS A 149 -22.52 30.24 21.99
C LYS A 149 -21.75 31.55 22.05
N ILE A 150 -20.49 31.57 21.60
CA ILE A 150 -19.66 32.79 21.53
C ILE A 150 -20.35 33.83 20.65
N THR A 151 -20.70 33.49 19.40
CA THR A 151 -21.38 34.42 18.47
C THR A 151 -22.67 35.00 19.07
N LEU A 152 -23.47 34.16 19.73
CA LEU A 152 -24.71 34.62 20.39
C LEU A 152 -24.43 35.60 21.53
N LEU A 153 -23.35 35.37 22.28
CA LEU A 153 -22.98 36.18 23.45
C LEU A 153 -22.18 37.45 23.12
N THR A 154 -21.50 37.51 21.97
CA THR A 154 -20.73 38.69 21.52
C THR A 154 -21.60 39.95 21.39
N HIS A 155 -22.87 39.79 21.03
CA HIS A 155 -23.81 40.90 20.90
C HIS A 155 -24.71 41.05 22.12
N SER A 156 -25.08 42.29 22.47
CA SER A 156 -26.03 42.60 23.56
C SER A 156 -27.47 42.21 23.18
N ASN A 157 -28.37 42.15 24.17
CA ASN A 157 -29.81 41.95 23.90
C ASN A 157 -30.36 43.09 23.03
N ASP A 158 -29.97 44.33 23.31
CA ASP A 158 -30.42 45.51 22.56
C ASP A 158 -30.00 45.45 21.10
N TYR A 159 -28.82 44.90 20.79
CA TYR A 159 -28.41 44.67 19.41
C TYR A 159 -29.39 43.76 18.66
N TYR A 160 -29.81 42.65 19.28
CA TYR A 160 -30.77 41.73 18.65
C TYR A 160 -32.15 42.35 18.50
N LEU A 161 -32.65 43.03 19.53
CA LEU A 161 -33.94 43.72 19.49
C LEU A 161 -33.96 44.81 18.41
N ASN A 162 -32.90 45.62 18.33
CA ASN A 162 -32.75 46.63 17.29
C ASN A 162 -32.70 46.00 15.89
N LYS A 163 -31.97 44.90 15.72
CA LYS A 163 -31.90 44.18 14.44
C LYS A 163 -33.27 43.63 14.02
N ILE A 164 -34.03 43.07 14.96
CA ILE A 164 -35.40 42.58 14.73
C ILE A 164 -36.30 43.75 14.30
N ALA A 165 -36.31 44.86 15.04
CA ALA A 165 -37.12 46.04 14.71
C ALA A 165 -36.77 46.65 13.34
N VAL A 166 -35.48 46.71 12.99
CA VAL A 166 -35.03 47.17 11.66
C VAL A 166 -35.53 46.24 10.56
N LEU A 167 -35.42 44.91 10.75
CA LEU A 167 -35.91 43.93 9.77
C LEU A 167 -37.44 43.97 9.63
N GLU A 168 -38.18 44.13 10.73
CA GLU A 168 -39.64 44.30 10.71
C GLU A 168 -40.04 45.55 9.93
N LYS A 169 -39.35 46.68 10.15
CA LYS A 169 -39.58 47.91 9.37
C LYS A 169 -39.24 47.73 7.90
N GLN A 170 -38.13 47.06 7.58
CA GLN A 170 -37.76 46.75 6.20
C GLN A 170 -38.80 45.86 5.53
N ILE A 171 -39.33 44.86 6.24
CA ILE A 171 -40.42 44.01 5.77
C ILE A 171 -41.67 44.82 5.50
N GLN A 172 -42.07 45.74 6.37
CA GLN A 172 -43.23 46.61 6.13
C GLN A 172 -43.07 47.48 4.89
N VAL A 173 -41.91 48.13 4.75
CA VAL A 173 -41.59 48.94 3.55
C VAL A 173 -41.60 48.08 2.30
N GLN A 174 -41.02 46.88 2.37
CA GLN A 174 -40.94 45.96 1.24
C GLN A 174 -42.30 45.35 0.88
N GLN A 175 -43.16 45.10 1.87
CA GLN A 175 -44.54 44.69 1.66
C GLN A 175 -45.33 45.78 0.93
N GLN A 176 -45.19 47.04 1.34
CA GLN A 176 -45.83 48.15 0.66
C GLN A 176 -45.36 48.23 -0.80
N LYS A 177 -44.05 48.18 -1.05
CA LYS A 177 -43.50 48.16 -2.41
C LYS A 177 -44.04 47.02 -3.27
N PHE A 178 -44.14 45.82 -2.69
CA PHE A 178 -44.73 44.67 -3.38
C PHE A 178 -46.20 44.91 -3.74
N PHE A 179 -47.00 45.45 -2.81
CA PHE A 179 -48.40 45.77 -3.08
C PHE A 179 -48.55 46.90 -4.11
N ASP A 180 -47.76 47.96 -4.01
CA ASP A 180 -47.74 49.05 -4.98
C ASP A 180 -47.39 48.52 -6.38
N THR A 181 -46.37 47.65 -6.47
CA THR A 181 -45.97 47.01 -7.74
C THR A 181 -47.09 46.12 -8.31
N ARG A 182 -47.83 45.40 -7.47
CA ARG A 182 -49.00 44.61 -7.91
C ARG A 182 -50.17 45.49 -8.34
N ASN A 183 -50.39 46.61 -7.66
CA ASN A 183 -51.44 47.56 -8.01
C ASN A 183 -51.12 48.27 -9.33
N ASP A 184 -49.87 48.70 -9.53
CA ASP A 184 -49.40 49.26 -10.79
C ASP A 184 -49.56 48.26 -11.94
N PHE A 185 -49.25 46.98 -11.70
CA PHE A 185 -49.49 45.92 -12.67
C PHE A 185 -50.98 45.79 -13.01
N TYR A 186 -51.87 45.76 -12.02
CA TYR A 186 -53.31 45.72 -12.22
C TYR A 186 -53.84 46.96 -12.97
N ASP A 187 -53.36 48.16 -12.63
CA ASP A 187 -53.75 49.41 -13.27
C ASP A 187 -53.27 49.49 -14.72
N HIS A 188 -52.07 48.98 -15.01
CA HIS A 188 -51.59 48.82 -16.39
C HIS A 188 -52.47 47.85 -17.18
N LEU A 189 -52.86 46.72 -16.58
CA LEU A 189 -53.78 45.78 -17.21
C LEU A 189 -55.16 46.40 -17.47
N ASN A 190 -55.75 47.11 -16.50
CA ASN A 190 -57.07 47.75 -16.63
C ASN A 190 -57.15 48.82 -17.71
N LYS A 191 -56.03 49.51 -18.00
CA LYS A 191 -55.98 50.49 -19.11
C LYS A 191 -56.20 49.84 -20.48
N VAL A 192 -55.90 48.54 -20.61
CA VAL A 192 -55.98 47.78 -21.86
C VAL A 192 -57.16 46.79 -21.86
N VAL A 193 -57.41 46.13 -20.73
CA VAL A 193 -58.50 45.17 -20.55
C VAL A 193 -59.71 45.92 -19.98
N LYS A 194 -60.69 46.20 -20.83
CA LYS A 194 -61.92 46.94 -20.45
C LYS A 194 -62.80 46.21 -19.42
N ASP A 195 -62.56 44.92 -19.18
CA ASP A 195 -63.20 44.14 -18.13
C ASP A 195 -62.29 44.04 -16.88
N PRO A 196 -62.66 44.72 -15.77
CA PRO A 196 -61.89 44.68 -14.53
C PRO A 196 -61.77 43.28 -13.93
N VAL A 197 -62.75 42.39 -14.17
CA VAL A 197 -62.72 41.02 -13.65
C VAL A 197 -61.59 40.23 -14.32
N THR A 198 -61.45 40.36 -15.64
CA THR A 198 -60.37 39.71 -16.39
C THR A 198 -59.00 40.27 -16.01
N ALA A 199 -58.84 41.58 -15.86
CA ALA A 199 -57.58 42.18 -15.40
C ALA A 199 -57.19 41.71 -13.99
N PHE A 200 -58.17 41.62 -13.08
CA PHE A 200 -57.97 41.14 -11.73
C PHE A 200 -57.52 39.67 -11.73
N ASN A 201 -58.19 38.83 -12.53
CA ASN A 201 -57.85 37.41 -12.67
C ASN A 201 -56.41 37.22 -13.19
N ILE A 202 -55.92 38.05 -14.11
CA ILE A 202 -54.53 37.95 -14.59
C ILE A 202 -53.55 38.31 -13.48
N ASN A 203 -53.78 39.42 -12.78
CA ASN A 203 -52.92 39.87 -11.68
C ASN A 203 -52.87 38.86 -10.52
N ASP A 204 -53.99 38.19 -10.23
CA ASP A 204 -54.05 37.24 -9.10
C ASP A 204 -53.53 35.84 -9.44
N ASN A 205 -53.60 35.43 -10.71
CA ASN A 205 -53.11 34.13 -11.17
C ASN A 205 -51.66 34.17 -11.69
N LEU A 206 -50.93 35.27 -11.47
CA LEU A 206 -49.52 35.37 -11.85
C LEU A 206 -48.67 34.40 -11.00
N ASN A 207 -48.42 33.22 -11.55
CA ASN A 207 -47.66 32.16 -10.91
C ASN A 207 -46.27 32.00 -11.57
N PHE A 208 -45.26 31.83 -10.72
CA PHE A 208 -43.86 31.68 -11.14
C PHE A 208 -43.37 30.26 -10.89
N GLU A 209 -42.68 29.69 -11.87
CA GLU A 209 -41.94 28.44 -11.72
C GLU A 209 -40.44 28.65 -11.90
N LEU A 210 -39.62 27.89 -11.18
CA LEU A 210 -38.17 28.07 -11.13
C LEU A 210 -37.44 26.78 -11.55
N LYS A 211 -36.42 26.93 -12.39
CA LYS A 211 -35.54 25.82 -12.80
C LYS A 211 -34.07 26.15 -12.54
N GLU A 212 -33.38 25.27 -11.80
CA GLU A 212 -31.92 25.34 -11.64
C GLU A 212 -31.24 24.88 -12.94
N LYS A 213 -30.91 25.82 -13.82
CA LYS A 213 -29.94 25.61 -14.90
C LYS A 213 -28.83 26.67 -14.76
N LYS A 214 -27.57 26.26 -14.91
CA LYS A 214 -26.45 27.21 -15.01
C LYS A 214 -26.64 28.00 -16.32
N THR A 215 -26.90 29.30 -16.21
CA THR A 215 -26.99 30.26 -17.32
C THR A 215 -25.69 30.21 -18.12
N PRO A 216 -25.76 29.82 -19.42
CA PRO A 216 -26.63 30.46 -20.41
C PRO A 216 -27.69 29.55 -21.08
N LYS A 217 -28.07 28.41 -20.49
CA LYS A 217 -29.00 27.44 -21.14
C LYS A 217 -30.48 27.52 -20.69
N CYS A 218 -31.00 28.71 -20.36
CA CYS A 218 -32.45 28.84 -20.14
C CYS A 218 -33.17 28.69 -21.48
N GLU A 219 -34.05 27.69 -21.60
CA GLU A 219 -34.92 27.57 -22.77
C GLU A 219 -35.94 28.71 -22.72
N HIS A 220 -36.29 29.26 -23.88
CA HIS A 220 -37.32 30.29 -23.97
C HIS A 220 -38.70 29.78 -23.51
N PHE A 221 -39.00 28.50 -23.80
CA PHE A 221 -40.20 27.82 -23.35
C PHE A 221 -39.87 26.58 -22.53
N TRP A 222 -40.69 26.29 -21.53
CA TRP A 222 -40.66 25.07 -20.75
C TRP A 222 -42.09 24.53 -20.58
N GLY A 223 -42.47 23.59 -21.47
CA GLY A 223 -43.87 23.19 -21.60
C GLY A 223 -44.72 24.39 -22.02
N ASP A 224 -45.78 24.67 -21.27
CA ASP A 224 -46.68 25.81 -21.47
C ASP A 224 -46.19 27.11 -20.81
N TYR A 225 -44.98 27.12 -20.26
CA TYR A 225 -44.42 28.28 -19.56
C TYR A 225 -43.36 28.99 -20.40
N GLU A 226 -43.35 30.32 -20.32
CA GLU A 226 -42.40 31.20 -21.01
C GLU A 226 -41.40 31.82 -20.03
N LEU A 227 -40.15 31.96 -20.46
CA LEU A 227 -39.05 32.51 -19.68
C LEU A 227 -39.23 34.01 -19.41
N LEU A 228 -39.14 34.39 -18.15
CA LEU A 228 -39.14 35.79 -17.72
C LEU A 228 -37.77 36.43 -17.96
N ASN A 229 -37.74 37.60 -18.59
CA ASN A 229 -36.50 38.32 -18.90
C ASN A 229 -35.95 39.07 -17.68
N ILE A 230 -35.35 38.35 -16.75
CA ILE A 230 -34.71 38.91 -15.55
C ILE A 230 -33.21 39.08 -15.80
N LYS A 231 -32.72 40.31 -15.70
CA LYS A 231 -31.29 40.62 -15.82
C LYS A 231 -30.49 39.90 -14.72
N ASP A 232 -29.37 39.28 -15.11
CA ASP A 232 -28.43 38.59 -14.21
C ASP A 232 -29.08 37.50 -13.34
N ALA A 233 -30.12 36.84 -13.85
CA ALA A 233 -30.84 35.81 -13.14
C ALA A 233 -29.95 34.61 -12.77
N LYS A 234 -29.97 34.28 -11.48
CA LYS A 234 -29.32 33.08 -10.92
C LYS A 234 -30.04 31.78 -11.29
N TYR A 235 -31.35 31.86 -11.57
CA TYR A 235 -32.22 30.74 -11.88
C TYR A 235 -33.12 31.12 -13.06
N CYS A 236 -33.50 30.15 -13.91
CA CYS A 236 -34.48 30.41 -14.96
C CYS A 236 -35.87 30.48 -14.32
N THR A 237 -36.54 31.64 -14.44
CA THR A 237 -37.89 31.88 -13.91
C THR A 237 -38.89 31.90 -15.05
N TYR A 238 -39.98 31.18 -14.91
CA TYR A 238 -40.98 30.97 -15.95
C TYR A 238 -42.38 31.37 -15.48
N ILE A 239 -43.22 31.84 -16.41
CA ILE A 239 -44.64 32.17 -16.18
C ILE A 239 -45.52 31.51 -17.25
N ASN A 240 -46.74 31.10 -16.90
CA ASN A 240 -47.68 30.52 -17.87
C ASN A 240 -48.43 31.63 -18.62
N LEU A 241 -47.73 32.31 -19.54
CA LEU A 241 -48.26 33.47 -20.22
C LEU A 241 -49.53 33.15 -21.02
N ASP A 242 -49.54 32.04 -21.77
CA ASP A 242 -50.66 31.66 -22.62
C ASP A 242 -51.95 31.39 -21.83
N SER A 243 -51.84 30.78 -20.65
CA SER A 243 -52.99 30.58 -19.76
C SER A 243 -53.56 31.90 -19.26
N LEU A 244 -52.69 32.86 -18.91
CA LEU A 244 -53.09 34.17 -18.40
C LEU A 244 -53.87 34.98 -19.43
N VAL A 245 -53.50 34.90 -20.72
CA VAL A 245 -54.12 35.73 -21.77
C VAL A 245 -55.19 35.02 -22.61
N ARG A 246 -55.58 33.79 -22.24
CA ARG A 246 -56.49 32.93 -23.04
C ARG A 246 -57.83 33.59 -23.39
N TYR A 247 -58.37 34.40 -22.48
CA TYR A 247 -59.69 35.03 -22.62
C TYR A 247 -59.62 36.50 -23.10
N ILE A 248 -58.43 36.99 -23.45
CA ILE A 248 -58.24 38.34 -23.97
C ILE A 248 -58.57 38.39 -25.46
N THR A 249 -59.34 39.40 -25.87
CA THR A 249 -59.67 39.62 -27.28
C THR A 249 -58.40 39.82 -28.13
N PRO A 250 -58.35 39.32 -29.37
CA PRO A 250 -57.15 39.41 -30.23
C PRO A 250 -56.53 40.81 -30.33
N ASN A 251 -57.37 41.85 -30.40
CA ASN A 251 -56.94 43.25 -30.56
C ASN A 251 -56.12 43.79 -29.37
N ASN A 252 -56.25 43.20 -28.17
CA ASN A 252 -55.59 43.68 -26.96
C ASN A 252 -54.50 42.70 -26.46
N LYS A 253 -54.41 41.50 -27.05
CA LYS A 253 -53.61 40.38 -26.53
C LYS A 253 -52.11 40.71 -26.47
N GLU A 254 -51.56 41.31 -27.52
CA GLU A 254 -50.13 41.68 -27.59
C GLU A 254 -49.75 42.73 -26.54
N GLN A 255 -50.61 43.75 -26.36
CA GLN A 255 -50.38 44.79 -25.35
C GLN A 255 -50.41 44.20 -23.93
N VAL A 256 -51.36 43.30 -23.65
CA VAL A 256 -51.44 42.60 -22.35
C VAL A 256 -50.21 41.73 -22.11
N ILE A 257 -49.74 40.99 -23.12
CA ILE A 257 -48.53 40.17 -23.05
C ILE A 257 -47.32 41.03 -22.65
N ASN A 258 -47.12 42.16 -23.32
CA ASN A 258 -46.00 43.07 -23.05
C ASN A 258 -46.05 43.63 -21.62
N ILE A 259 -47.25 43.95 -21.12
CA ILE A 259 -47.46 44.39 -19.73
C ILE A 259 -47.08 43.26 -18.77
N ILE A 260 -47.57 42.03 -18.98
CA ILE A 260 -47.27 40.89 -18.11
C ILE A 260 -45.76 40.62 -18.08
N GLN A 261 -45.11 40.50 -19.23
CA GLN A 261 -43.67 40.19 -19.30
C GLN A 261 -42.79 41.24 -18.61
N THR A 262 -43.20 42.52 -18.65
CA THR A 262 -42.45 43.62 -18.03
C THR A 262 -42.72 43.71 -16.52
N GLU A 263 -43.99 43.70 -16.12
CA GLU A 263 -44.38 43.94 -14.73
C GLU A 263 -44.16 42.70 -13.85
N ALA A 264 -44.28 41.48 -14.40
CA ALA A 264 -44.01 40.25 -13.67
C ALA A 264 -42.55 40.17 -13.17
N VAL A 265 -41.59 40.78 -13.88
CA VAL A 265 -40.19 40.87 -13.40
C VAL A 265 -40.11 41.66 -12.10
N LYS A 266 -40.79 42.80 -12.02
CA LYS A 266 -40.80 43.64 -10.82
C LYS A 266 -41.50 42.93 -9.67
N VAL A 267 -42.68 42.35 -9.92
CA VAL A 267 -43.42 41.57 -8.92
C VAL A 267 -42.55 40.42 -8.37
N TRP A 268 -41.84 39.69 -9.25
CA TRP A 268 -40.93 38.61 -8.86
C TRP A 268 -39.79 39.10 -7.97
N GLN A 269 -39.13 40.21 -8.34
CA GLN A 269 -38.02 40.77 -7.57
C GLN A 269 -38.46 41.20 -6.17
N GLU A 270 -39.56 41.94 -6.07
CA GLU A 270 -40.07 42.42 -4.78
C GLU A 270 -40.53 41.25 -3.89
N MET A 271 -41.17 40.23 -4.47
CA MET A 271 -41.60 39.02 -3.76
C MET A 271 -40.42 38.19 -3.23
N THR A 272 -39.41 37.93 -4.08
CA THR A 272 -38.27 37.08 -3.72
C THR A 272 -37.33 37.75 -2.73
N TYR A 273 -37.18 39.07 -2.78
CA TYR A 273 -36.44 39.81 -1.76
C TYR A 273 -37.16 39.80 -0.40
N LEU A 274 -38.50 39.84 -0.41
CA LEU A 274 -39.32 39.77 0.80
C LEU A 274 -39.34 38.37 1.44
N ASN A 275 -39.72 37.36 0.67
CA ASN A 275 -40.09 36.02 1.16
C ASN A 275 -39.19 34.89 0.66
N GLY A 276 -38.31 35.17 -0.30
CA GLY A 276 -37.65 34.13 -1.09
C GLY A 276 -38.64 33.41 -2.01
N PHE A 277 -38.31 32.17 -2.38
CA PHE A 277 -39.20 31.30 -3.15
C PHE A 277 -39.08 29.87 -2.64
N TYR A 278 -40.21 29.22 -2.33
CA TYR A 278 -40.23 27.83 -1.89
C TYR A 278 -40.95 26.98 -2.93
N ASP A 279 -40.19 26.08 -3.55
CA ASP A 279 -40.74 25.12 -4.49
C ASP A 279 -41.24 23.89 -3.71
N THR A 280 -42.57 23.76 -3.66
CA THR A 280 -43.25 22.66 -2.98
C THR A 280 -43.06 21.32 -3.70
N LYS A 281 -42.83 21.32 -5.01
CA LYS A 281 -42.61 20.09 -5.80
C LYS A 281 -41.25 19.47 -5.48
N THR A 282 -40.23 20.31 -5.26
CA THR A 282 -38.86 19.87 -4.97
C THR A 282 -38.43 19.99 -3.50
N ASN A 283 -39.32 20.51 -2.63
CA ASN A 283 -39.03 20.81 -1.21
C ASN A 283 -37.75 21.64 -1.05
N LYS A 284 -37.59 22.66 -1.90
CA LYS A 284 -36.36 23.46 -1.98
C LYS A 284 -36.64 24.93 -1.78
N HIS A 285 -35.90 25.56 -0.86
CA HIS A 285 -35.93 26.99 -0.62
C HIS A 285 -34.86 27.70 -1.45
N TYR A 286 -35.29 28.67 -2.24
CA TYR A 286 -34.46 29.55 -3.04
C TYR A 286 -34.44 30.94 -2.41
N PHE A 287 -33.35 31.69 -2.66
CA PHE A 287 -33.14 33.03 -2.11
C PHE A 287 -33.28 33.05 -0.58
N VAL A 288 -32.56 32.14 0.09
CA VAL A 288 -32.61 31.93 1.56
C VAL A 288 -32.19 33.14 2.40
N ASN A 289 -31.59 34.16 1.79
CA ASN A 289 -31.19 35.41 2.44
C ASN A 289 -32.22 36.55 2.23
N ASN A 290 -33.51 36.22 2.06
CA ASN A 290 -34.59 37.21 1.99
C ASN A 290 -34.88 37.83 3.37
N LEU A 291 -35.64 38.94 3.40
CA LEU A 291 -35.92 39.68 4.63
C LEU A 291 -36.62 38.83 5.70
N ARG A 292 -37.61 38.00 5.33
CA ARG A 292 -38.30 37.14 6.30
C ARG A 292 -37.39 36.06 6.89
N SER A 293 -36.55 35.42 6.09
CA SER A 293 -35.58 34.45 6.58
C SER A 293 -34.55 35.11 7.51
N GLN A 294 -34.09 36.32 7.20
CA GLN A 294 -33.21 37.09 8.07
C GLN A 294 -33.90 37.46 9.41
N LEU A 295 -35.19 37.83 9.38
CA LEU A 295 -35.97 38.11 10.59
C LEU A 295 -36.09 36.87 11.48
N ILE A 296 -36.50 35.73 10.91
CA ILE A 296 -36.60 34.46 11.63
C ILE A 296 -35.26 34.08 12.27
N GLN A 297 -34.15 34.25 11.54
CA GLN A 297 -32.82 33.98 12.08
C GLN A 297 -32.47 34.92 13.24
N ALA A 298 -32.78 36.21 13.14
CA ALA A 298 -32.55 37.18 14.21
C ALA A 298 -33.38 36.88 15.45
N GLN A 299 -34.66 36.53 15.28
CA GLN A 299 -35.56 36.11 16.36
C GLN A 299 -35.09 34.83 17.03
N ASN A 300 -34.69 33.81 16.27
CA ASN A 300 -34.15 32.56 16.80
C ASN A 300 -32.85 32.80 17.58
N ASN A 301 -31.92 33.60 17.04
CA ASN A 301 -30.69 33.95 17.75
C ASN A 301 -30.97 34.68 19.08
N TYR A 302 -31.96 35.58 19.08
CA TYR A 302 -32.39 36.26 20.30
C TYR A 302 -32.96 35.27 21.33
N ALA A 303 -33.89 34.39 20.92
CA ALA A 303 -34.49 33.38 21.77
C ALA A 303 -33.44 32.39 22.34
N ASP A 304 -32.49 31.96 21.51
CA ASP A 304 -31.37 31.09 21.91
C ASP A 304 -30.49 31.77 22.95
N LYS A 305 -30.17 33.06 22.77
CA LYS A 305 -29.41 33.84 23.75
C LYS A 305 -30.16 33.93 25.08
N GLN A 306 -31.45 34.26 25.04
CA GLN A 306 -32.29 34.32 26.25
C GLN A 306 -32.30 32.98 26.98
N THR A 307 -32.42 31.88 26.24
CA THR A 307 -32.38 30.52 26.78
C THR A 307 -31.02 30.21 27.42
N LEU A 308 -29.92 30.53 26.73
CA LEU A 308 -28.55 30.35 27.21
C LEU A 308 -28.26 31.15 28.49
N CYS A 309 -28.88 32.33 28.63
CA CYS A 309 -28.70 33.24 29.76
C CYS A 309 -29.77 33.11 30.86
N ARG A 310 -30.74 32.18 30.75
CA ARG A 310 -31.95 32.13 31.58
C ARG A 310 -31.71 32.11 33.10
N ARG A 311 -30.59 31.54 33.55
CA ARG A 311 -30.19 31.54 34.98
C ARG A 311 -28.94 32.36 35.22
N LYS A 312 -27.89 32.09 34.45
CA LYS A 312 -26.60 32.79 34.49
C LYS A 312 -26.01 32.71 33.10
N CYS A 313 -25.70 33.87 32.50
CA CYS A 313 -24.99 33.89 31.23
C CYS A 313 -23.61 33.23 31.41
N PRO A 314 -23.21 32.31 30.51
CA PRO A 314 -21.83 31.86 30.44
C PRO A 314 -20.87 33.04 30.25
N SER A 315 -19.68 32.94 30.85
CA SER A 315 -18.61 33.92 30.60
C SER A 315 -18.09 33.75 29.18
N LEU A 316 -18.06 34.84 28.40
CA LEU A 316 -17.52 34.85 27.04
C LEU A 316 -16.05 34.43 27.04
N LEU A 317 -15.25 34.99 27.95
CA LEU A 317 -13.84 34.64 28.12
C LEU A 317 -13.65 33.16 28.43
N ALA A 318 -14.50 32.58 29.30
CA ALA A 318 -14.40 31.15 29.63
C ALA A 318 -14.73 30.26 28.42
N LEU A 319 -15.73 30.63 27.61
CA LEU A 319 -16.07 29.92 26.38
C LEU A 319 -14.95 30.01 25.33
N GLU A 320 -14.31 31.17 25.20
CA GLU A 320 -13.17 31.36 24.29
C GLU A 320 -11.97 30.50 24.72
N GLN A 321 -11.63 30.49 26.01
CA GLN A 321 -10.58 29.62 26.56
C GLN A 321 -10.91 28.15 26.33
N GLN A 322 -12.16 27.73 26.58
CA GLN A 322 -12.58 26.35 26.34
C GLN A 322 -12.53 25.99 24.85
N LEU A 323 -12.89 26.92 23.95
CA LEU A 323 -12.78 26.71 22.51
C LEU A 323 -11.32 26.54 22.05
N VAL A 324 -10.38 27.31 22.61
CA VAL A 324 -8.94 27.15 22.34
C VAL A 324 -8.49 25.77 22.81
N LYS A 325 -8.80 25.39 24.04
CA LYS A 325 -8.47 24.06 24.59
C LYS A 325 -9.03 22.92 23.74
N LEU A 326 -10.30 23.00 23.32
CA LEU A 326 -10.91 21.97 22.47
C LEU A 326 -10.20 21.83 21.11
N LYS A 327 -9.71 22.94 20.53
CA LYS A 327 -8.94 22.90 19.28
C LYS A 327 -7.57 22.27 19.49
N GLU A 328 -6.89 22.59 20.58
CA GLU A 328 -5.59 22.00 20.95
C GLU A 328 -5.73 20.50 21.24
N ASP A 329 -6.70 20.11 22.08
CA ASP A 329 -7.00 18.72 22.39
C ASP A 329 -7.32 17.91 21.12
N LYS A 330 -8.06 18.50 20.18
CA LYS A 330 -8.35 17.87 18.88
C LYS A 330 -7.09 17.66 18.03
N LEU A 331 -6.15 18.62 18.03
CA LEU A 331 -4.89 18.48 17.30
C LEU A 331 -4.02 17.36 17.89
N ASN A 332 -4.08 17.19 19.20
CA ASN A 332 -3.36 16.15 19.95
C ASN A 332 -4.11 14.81 20.06
N LEU A 333 -5.26 14.68 19.41
CA LEU A 333 -6.09 13.48 19.46
C LEU A 333 -5.37 12.23 18.91
N ILE A 334 -4.53 12.43 17.91
CA ILE A 334 -3.86 11.37 17.18
C ILE A 334 -2.36 11.53 17.36
N ASP A 335 -1.72 10.50 17.92
CA ASP A 335 -0.27 10.41 17.89
C ASP A 335 0.20 10.34 16.44
N LYS A 336 0.95 11.36 16.02
CA LYS A 336 1.48 11.47 14.65
C LYS A 336 2.44 10.34 14.30
N ALA A 337 3.04 9.68 15.28
CA ALA A 337 3.86 8.50 15.04
C ALA A 337 3.03 7.26 14.62
N LEU A 338 1.73 7.21 14.95
CA LEU A 338 0.84 6.09 14.64
C LEU A 338 0.11 6.22 13.29
N VAL A 339 0.19 7.38 12.62
CA VAL A 339 -0.56 7.65 11.39
C VAL A 339 0.33 8.00 10.21
N ASP A 340 -0.21 7.83 9.01
CA ASP A 340 0.38 8.28 7.75
C ASP A 340 0.10 9.77 7.48
N GLU A 341 0.58 10.24 6.33
CA GLU A 341 0.38 11.61 5.82
C GLU A 341 -1.10 12.01 5.68
N ASN A 342 -2.00 11.04 5.56
CA ASN A 342 -3.45 11.22 5.45
C ASN A 342 -4.19 11.07 6.78
N ASN A 343 -3.46 11.03 7.91
CA ASN A 343 -3.97 10.77 9.26
C ASN A 343 -4.72 9.42 9.38
N LYS A 344 -4.31 8.41 8.64
CA LYS A 344 -4.78 7.03 8.78
C LYS A 344 -3.78 6.20 9.55
N ILE A 345 -4.27 5.28 10.39
CA ILE A 345 -3.40 4.37 11.16
C ILE A 345 -2.44 3.65 10.21
N ASN A 346 -1.14 3.85 10.44
CA ASN A 346 -0.08 3.20 9.68
C ASN A 346 0.40 1.95 10.41
N ILE A 347 -0.05 0.78 9.94
CA ILE A 347 0.27 -0.52 10.54
C ILE A 347 1.75 -0.90 10.43
N HIS A 348 2.49 -0.28 9.52
CA HIS A 348 3.92 -0.53 9.30
C HIS A 348 4.82 0.42 10.09
N SER A 349 4.25 1.37 10.83
CA SER A 349 5.01 2.30 11.66
C SER A 349 5.63 1.61 12.88
N VAL A 350 6.79 2.11 13.32
CA VAL A 350 7.46 1.63 14.53
C VAL A 350 6.56 1.80 15.75
N ALA A 351 5.85 2.93 15.86
CA ALA A 351 4.92 3.19 16.95
C ALA A 351 3.78 2.17 16.98
N PHE A 352 3.24 1.78 15.82
CA PHE A 352 2.20 0.76 15.76
C PHE A 352 2.73 -0.63 16.11
N SER A 353 3.94 -1.00 15.68
CA SER A 353 4.59 -2.24 16.11
C SER A 353 4.80 -2.28 17.64
N GLN A 354 5.22 -1.17 18.26
CA GLN A 354 5.35 -1.06 19.72
C GLN A 354 4.00 -1.14 20.44
N LEU A 355 2.96 -0.49 19.89
CA LEU A 355 1.60 -0.57 20.41
C LEU A 355 1.09 -2.01 20.37
N LEU A 356 1.29 -2.71 19.25
CA LEU A 356 0.96 -4.11 19.12
C LEU A 356 1.73 -4.97 20.12
N LYS A 357 3.04 -4.80 20.28
CA LYS A 357 3.87 -5.54 21.28
C LYS A 357 3.29 -5.47 22.69
N LYS A 358 2.72 -4.33 23.09
CA LYS A 358 1.99 -4.20 24.36
C LYS A 358 0.61 -4.88 24.32
N ALA A 359 -0.13 -4.74 23.23
CA ALA A 359 -1.43 -5.37 23.04
C ALA A 359 -1.36 -6.93 22.98
N PHE A 360 -0.25 -7.50 22.52
CA PHE A 360 0.04 -8.94 22.56
C PHE A 360 -0.09 -9.50 23.98
N THR A 361 0.37 -8.74 24.97
CA THR A 361 0.35 -9.15 26.39
C THR A 361 -0.98 -8.87 27.10
N SER A 362 -1.83 -7.95 26.59
CA SER A 362 -3.02 -7.48 27.31
C SER A 362 -4.37 -7.76 26.64
N GLU A 363 -4.44 -7.85 25.31
CA GLU A 363 -5.72 -7.93 24.56
C GLU A 363 -5.94 -9.26 23.82
N ASN A 364 -5.02 -10.23 23.96
CA ASN A 364 -5.14 -11.58 23.43
C ASN A 364 -5.61 -11.63 21.94
N LEU A 365 -4.99 -10.82 21.08
CA LEU A 365 -5.26 -10.75 19.64
C LEU A 365 -4.97 -12.08 18.88
N GLY A 366 -4.48 -13.10 19.61
CA GLY A 366 -4.16 -14.44 19.10
C GLY A 366 -3.08 -14.44 18.02
N LEU A 367 -2.31 -13.35 17.92
CA LEU A 367 -1.22 -13.20 16.96
C LEU A 367 -0.03 -14.05 17.42
N SER A 368 0.71 -14.61 16.48
CA SER A 368 1.93 -15.39 16.73
C SER A 368 3.04 -14.96 15.79
N ASP A 369 4.29 -15.01 16.21
CA ASP A 369 5.41 -14.71 15.30
C ASP A 369 5.43 -15.71 14.13
N PRO A 370 5.32 -15.24 12.87
CA PRO A 370 5.27 -16.10 11.70
C PRO A 370 6.48 -17.04 11.58
N LEU A 371 7.68 -16.65 12.03
CA LEU A 371 8.91 -17.42 11.81
C LEU A 371 9.28 -18.36 12.97
N THR A 372 8.44 -18.49 14.01
CA THR A 372 8.78 -19.29 15.21
C THR A 372 9.25 -20.71 14.87
N GLY A 373 8.53 -21.42 13.99
CA GLY A 373 8.88 -22.79 13.59
C GLY A 373 10.13 -22.84 12.72
N PHE A 374 10.23 -21.97 11.71
CA PHE A 374 11.43 -21.86 10.86
C PHE A 374 12.68 -21.52 11.69
N ALA A 375 12.59 -20.59 12.64
CA ALA A 375 13.67 -20.20 13.52
C ALA A 375 14.16 -21.36 14.40
N THR A 376 13.25 -22.24 14.80
CA THR A 376 13.56 -23.45 15.57
C THR A 376 14.38 -24.41 14.72
N LEU A 377 13.94 -24.69 13.48
CA LEU A 377 14.69 -25.55 12.56
C LEU A 377 16.04 -24.95 12.16
N TYR A 378 16.10 -23.64 11.92
CA TYR A 378 17.33 -22.94 11.52
C TYR A 378 18.45 -23.06 12.55
N ARG A 379 18.08 -23.18 13.83
CA ARG A 379 18.98 -23.30 14.97
C ARG A 379 19.20 -24.75 15.42
N ASP A 380 18.50 -25.71 14.82
CA ASP A 380 18.62 -27.13 15.17
C ASP A 380 19.88 -27.74 14.51
N PRO A 381 20.89 -28.16 15.29
CA PRO A 381 22.12 -28.71 14.72
C PRO A 381 21.91 -30.00 13.93
N GLN A 382 20.93 -30.83 14.28
CA GLN A 382 20.67 -32.09 13.60
C GLN A 382 20.05 -31.85 12.23
N ILE A 383 19.05 -30.97 12.16
CA ILE A 383 18.38 -30.62 10.90
C ILE A 383 19.35 -29.91 9.95
N VAL A 384 20.15 -28.96 10.46
CA VAL A 384 21.18 -28.29 9.66
C VAL A 384 22.26 -29.27 9.21
N SER A 385 22.63 -30.24 10.05
CA SER A 385 23.57 -31.29 9.66
C SER A 385 23.05 -32.09 8.48
N ALA A 386 21.83 -32.62 8.56
CA ALA A 386 21.22 -33.39 7.48
C ALA A 386 21.22 -32.60 6.16
N PHE A 387 20.70 -31.37 6.19
CA PHE A 387 20.67 -30.49 5.02
C PHE A 387 22.06 -30.20 4.43
N THR A 388 23.05 -29.91 5.26
CA THR A 388 24.42 -29.61 4.78
C THR A 388 25.15 -30.84 4.27
N THR A 389 24.89 -32.03 4.83
CA THR A 389 25.40 -33.31 4.33
C THR A 389 24.81 -33.63 2.95
N GLU A 390 23.47 -33.58 2.79
CA GLU A 390 22.83 -33.84 1.48
C GLU A 390 23.28 -32.82 0.42
N TYR A 391 23.48 -31.56 0.81
CA TYR A 391 24.03 -30.54 -0.09
C TYR A 391 25.47 -30.85 -0.50
N ALA A 392 26.33 -31.25 0.45
CA ALA A 392 27.72 -31.61 0.16
C ALA A 392 27.79 -32.80 -0.81
N HIS A 393 26.97 -33.82 -0.58
CA HIS A 393 26.82 -34.96 -1.48
C HIS A 393 26.40 -34.52 -2.89
N LYS A 394 25.38 -33.65 -3.00
CA LYS A 394 24.94 -33.08 -4.29
C LYS A 394 26.06 -32.33 -5.03
N ILE A 395 26.92 -31.59 -4.32
CA ILE A 395 28.05 -30.87 -4.95
C ILE A 395 29.02 -31.85 -5.61
N ILE A 396 29.28 -32.99 -4.95
CA ILE A 396 30.15 -34.04 -5.48
C ILE A 396 29.48 -34.76 -6.66
N ASP A 397 28.21 -35.16 -6.52
CA ASP A 397 27.47 -35.88 -7.55
C ASP A 397 27.26 -35.08 -8.83
N THR A 398 27.08 -33.76 -8.71
CA THR A 398 26.89 -32.87 -9.85
C THR A 398 28.22 -32.30 -10.37
N TYR A 399 29.35 -32.69 -9.78
CA TYR A 399 30.67 -32.24 -10.24
C TYR A 399 30.95 -32.73 -11.66
N PRO A 400 31.47 -31.87 -12.57
CA PRO A 400 31.54 -32.27 -13.97
C PRO A 400 32.53 -33.43 -14.16
N LYS A 401 32.09 -34.49 -14.86
CA LYS A 401 32.84 -35.74 -15.02
C LYS A 401 34.19 -35.58 -15.71
N GLU A 402 34.36 -34.54 -16.52
CA GLU A 402 35.65 -34.19 -17.13
C GLU A 402 36.69 -33.67 -16.12
N TYR A 403 36.26 -33.27 -14.93
CA TYR A 403 37.09 -32.89 -13.80
C TYR A 403 37.20 -34.00 -12.74
N THR A 404 36.83 -35.24 -13.05
CA THR A 404 37.07 -36.39 -12.18
C THR A 404 38.16 -37.30 -12.76
N ILE A 405 38.83 -38.06 -11.89
CA ILE A 405 39.93 -38.95 -12.24
C ILE A 405 39.67 -40.30 -11.58
N SER A 406 39.79 -41.37 -12.37
CA SER A 406 39.80 -42.73 -11.84
C SER A 406 41.14 -43.02 -11.18
N VAL A 407 41.10 -43.41 -9.91
CA VAL A 407 42.27 -43.76 -9.10
C VAL A 407 42.08 -45.19 -8.64
N SER A 408 43.04 -46.06 -8.91
CA SER A 408 42.99 -47.45 -8.46
C SER A 408 43.34 -47.56 -6.97
N GLN A 409 43.00 -48.69 -6.35
CA GLN A 409 43.30 -48.96 -4.94
C GLN A 409 44.80 -48.93 -4.60
N ASN A 410 45.68 -49.17 -5.57
CA ASN A 410 47.13 -49.03 -5.39
C ASN A 410 47.65 -47.61 -5.71
N GLY A 411 46.76 -46.64 -5.93
CA GLY A 411 47.06 -45.22 -6.12
C GLY A 411 47.45 -44.83 -7.54
N ASN A 412 47.33 -45.72 -8.53
CA ASN A 412 47.63 -45.38 -9.91
C ASN A 412 46.49 -44.57 -10.55
N TYR A 413 46.86 -43.58 -11.35
CA TYR A 413 45.92 -42.75 -12.10
C TYR A 413 46.56 -42.22 -13.39
N ILE A 414 45.73 -41.88 -14.37
CA ILE A 414 46.18 -41.25 -15.61
C ILE A 414 46.28 -39.74 -15.39
N LYS A 415 47.42 -39.13 -15.77
CA LYS A 415 47.59 -37.68 -15.74
C LYS A 415 46.46 -37.01 -16.55
N PRO A 416 45.62 -36.17 -15.93
CA PRO A 416 44.52 -35.54 -16.65
C PRO A 416 45.02 -34.50 -17.66
N LYS A 417 44.31 -34.41 -18.79
CA LYS A 417 44.61 -33.47 -19.89
C LYS A 417 43.83 -32.17 -19.66
N ILE A 418 44.39 -31.27 -18.86
CA ILE A 418 43.74 -30.03 -18.42
C ILE A 418 44.39 -28.84 -19.13
N LYS A 419 43.57 -27.89 -19.60
CA LYS A 419 44.02 -26.65 -20.26
C LYS A 419 44.47 -25.57 -19.28
N ASP A 420 43.89 -25.56 -18.07
CA ASP A 420 44.22 -24.60 -17.02
C ASP A 420 45.66 -24.79 -16.54
N ARG A 421 46.40 -23.67 -16.44
CA ARG A 421 47.79 -23.66 -15.94
C ARG A 421 47.87 -23.87 -14.43
N GLU A 422 46.82 -23.51 -13.72
CA GLU A 422 46.71 -23.62 -12.27
C GLU A 422 45.54 -24.55 -11.94
N TYR A 423 45.86 -25.77 -11.51
CA TYR A 423 44.90 -26.73 -11.02
C TYR A 423 45.51 -27.55 -9.88
N SER A 424 44.65 -28.10 -9.04
CA SER A 424 45.01 -29.03 -7.97
C SER A 424 44.35 -30.37 -8.21
N LEU A 425 45.07 -31.45 -7.91
CA LEU A 425 44.52 -32.80 -7.85
C LEU A 425 44.12 -33.09 -6.43
N TYR A 426 42.86 -33.46 -6.23
CA TYR A 426 42.31 -33.81 -4.94
C TYR A 426 42.00 -35.30 -4.96
N PHE A 427 42.68 -36.08 -4.11
CA PHE A 427 42.44 -37.51 -3.96
C PHE A 427 41.70 -37.72 -2.64
N SER A 428 40.42 -38.08 -2.71
CA SER A 428 39.60 -38.37 -1.54
C SER A 428 39.59 -39.86 -1.27
N VAL A 429 39.96 -40.27 -0.07
CA VAL A 429 39.76 -41.61 0.48
C VAL A 429 38.68 -41.46 1.55
N GLU A 430 37.42 -41.53 1.12
CA GLU A 430 36.29 -41.22 1.98
C GLU A 430 36.09 -42.28 3.07
N PRO A 431 35.80 -41.92 4.33
CA PRO A 431 35.76 -40.57 4.89
C PRO A 431 37.09 -40.16 5.55
N SER A 432 38.14 -40.96 5.39
CA SER A 432 39.35 -41.00 6.23
C SER A 432 40.33 -39.87 5.97
N CYS A 433 40.60 -39.52 4.71
CA CYS A 433 41.66 -38.57 4.38
C CYS A 433 41.46 -37.98 2.99
N SER A 434 41.99 -36.77 2.79
CA SER A 434 42.13 -36.16 1.49
C SER A 434 43.55 -35.68 1.25
N ILE A 435 44.05 -35.91 0.04
CA ILE A 435 45.37 -35.48 -0.41
C ILE A 435 45.19 -34.45 -1.53
N ILE A 436 45.74 -33.26 -1.34
CA ILE A 436 45.71 -32.16 -2.32
C ILE A 436 47.11 -32.00 -2.89
N TYR A 437 47.25 -32.12 -4.20
CA TYR A 437 48.53 -31.96 -4.89
C TYR A 437 48.41 -30.92 -6.00
N GLN A 438 49.21 -29.86 -5.93
CA GLN A 438 49.29 -28.86 -7.00
C GLN A 438 50.48 -29.16 -7.91
N PRO A 439 50.25 -29.56 -9.19
CA PRO A 439 51.34 -29.92 -10.07
C PRO A 439 52.10 -28.68 -10.55
N THR A 440 53.42 -28.64 -10.33
CA THR A 440 54.27 -27.50 -10.72
C THR A 440 55.10 -27.74 -12.00
N GLU A 441 55.18 -28.97 -12.50
CA GLU A 441 55.95 -29.31 -13.70
C GLU A 441 55.10 -29.95 -14.81
N THR A 442 55.30 -29.48 -16.05
CA THR A 442 54.71 -30.02 -17.28
C THR A 442 55.33 -31.34 -17.75
N LYS A 443 56.42 -31.82 -17.13
CA LYS A 443 57.16 -33.01 -17.58
C LYS A 443 56.26 -34.26 -17.74
N SER A 444 56.56 -35.01 -18.80
CA SER A 444 55.82 -36.20 -19.28
C SER A 444 56.19 -37.50 -18.57
N LEU A 445 57.10 -37.46 -17.60
CA LEU A 445 57.56 -38.68 -16.92
C LEU A 445 56.57 -39.15 -15.84
N PRO A 446 56.48 -40.48 -15.60
CA PRO A 446 55.80 -41.04 -14.44
C PRO A 446 56.34 -40.43 -13.15
N LYS A 447 55.44 -40.04 -12.23
CA LYS A 447 55.78 -39.43 -10.93
C LYS A 447 55.01 -40.13 -9.83
N VAL A 448 55.71 -40.47 -8.75
CA VAL A 448 55.11 -40.93 -7.49
C VAL A 448 54.94 -39.73 -6.56
N ILE A 449 53.72 -39.51 -6.09
CA ILE A 449 53.36 -38.44 -5.15
C ILE A 449 53.38 -39.03 -3.75
N THR A 450 54.20 -38.45 -2.87
CA THR A 450 54.36 -38.85 -1.47
C THR A 450 54.08 -37.67 -0.53
N SER A 451 53.95 -37.93 0.78
CA SER A 451 53.79 -36.88 1.80
C SER A 451 54.94 -35.85 1.84
N LYS A 452 56.10 -36.18 1.29
CA LYS A 452 57.27 -35.28 1.18
C LYS A 452 57.35 -34.54 -0.16
N THR A 453 56.42 -34.79 -1.08
CA THR A 453 56.40 -34.12 -2.39
C THR A 453 56.02 -32.66 -2.20
N ASN A 454 56.77 -31.74 -2.82
CA ASN A 454 56.46 -30.31 -2.79
C ASN A 454 55.03 -30.03 -3.30
N HIS A 455 54.36 -29.07 -2.67
CA HIS A 455 52.97 -28.67 -2.98
C HIS A 455 51.93 -29.78 -2.76
N VAL A 456 52.18 -30.65 -1.78
CA VAL A 456 51.18 -31.59 -1.25
C VAL A 456 50.67 -31.10 0.11
N GLN A 457 49.36 -31.20 0.30
CA GLN A 457 48.68 -30.96 1.58
C GLN A 457 47.75 -32.14 1.88
N THR A 458 47.47 -32.38 3.15
CA THR A 458 46.52 -33.40 3.60
C THR A 458 45.43 -32.80 4.47
N LYS A 459 44.27 -33.46 4.49
CA LYS A 459 43.16 -33.20 5.41
C LYS A 459 42.76 -34.52 6.06
N ASP A 460 42.46 -34.51 7.36
CA ASP A 460 42.07 -35.70 8.14
C ASP A 460 40.62 -36.15 7.90
N CYS A 461 40.07 -35.83 6.74
CA CYS A 461 38.74 -36.21 6.31
C CYS A 461 38.65 -36.19 4.78
N GLY A 462 37.69 -36.93 4.23
CA GLY A 462 37.38 -36.91 2.80
C GLY A 462 36.74 -35.60 2.33
N LEU A 463 36.70 -35.39 1.01
CA LEU A 463 36.16 -34.22 0.35
C LEU A 463 34.74 -33.87 0.79
N GLU A 464 33.85 -34.85 0.91
CA GLU A 464 32.44 -34.61 1.28
C GLU A 464 32.35 -33.96 2.66
N LYS A 465 33.07 -34.50 3.64
CA LYS A 465 33.15 -33.93 4.99
C LYS A 465 33.77 -32.54 5.02
N VAL A 466 34.75 -32.25 4.15
CA VAL A 466 35.32 -30.89 4.04
C VAL A 466 34.28 -29.91 3.51
N ILE A 467 33.53 -30.28 2.48
CA ILE A 467 32.47 -29.44 1.91
C ILE A 467 31.37 -29.22 2.94
N GLU A 468 30.87 -30.28 3.56
CA GLU A 468 29.87 -30.22 4.63
C GLU A 468 30.31 -29.28 5.76
N HIS A 469 31.57 -29.41 6.20
CA HIS A 469 32.13 -28.53 7.21
C HIS A 469 32.10 -27.06 6.77
N ASN A 470 32.54 -26.75 5.55
CA ASN A 470 32.51 -25.38 5.02
C ASN A 470 31.08 -24.81 4.97
N LEU A 471 30.10 -25.62 4.55
CA LEU A 471 28.69 -25.24 4.52
C LEU A 471 28.16 -24.94 5.94
N LYS A 472 28.46 -25.81 6.92
CA LYS A 472 28.09 -25.62 8.34
C LYS A 472 28.71 -24.37 8.95
N GLN A 473 30.00 -24.14 8.72
CA GLN A 473 30.71 -22.93 9.17
C GLN A 473 30.02 -21.67 8.66
N LYS A 474 29.65 -21.67 7.37
CA LYS A 474 28.93 -20.56 6.75
C LYS A 474 27.53 -20.38 7.32
N TRP A 475 26.81 -21.47 7.60
CA TRP A 475 25.45 -21.42 8.13
C TRP A 475 25.38 -20.71 9.48
N PHE A 476 26.22 -21.15 10.43
CA PHE A 476 26.18 -20.65 11.81
C PHE A 476 27.00 -19.38 12.05
N LYS A 477 27.74 -18.87 11.05
CA LYS A 477 28.71 -17.77 11.22
C LYS A 477 29.64 -18.02 12.41
N TYR A 478 30.29 -19.18 12.44
CA TYR A 478 31.49 -19.30 13.28
C TYR A 478 32.58 -18.48 12.59
N VAL A 479 32.86 -17.29 13.13
CA VAL A 479 34.03 -16.48 12.76
C VAL A 479 35.24 -17.05 13.46
#